data_AF-A0A7Y3D9Y6-F1
#
_entry.id   AF-A0A7Y3D9Y6-F1
#
_cell.length_a   1.000
_cell.length_b   1.000
_cell.length_c   1.000
_cell.angle_alpha   90.00
_cell.angle_beta   90.00
_cell.angle_gamma   90.00
#
_symmetry.space_group_name_H-M   'P 1'
#
loop_
_entity.id
_entity.type
_entity.pdbx_description
1 polymer ?
#
loop_
_entity_poly.entity_id
_entity_poly.type
_entity_poly.pdbx_seq_one_letter_code
_entity_poly.pdbx_strand_id
1 'polypeptide(L)'
;TANALRAGVPQVVVPHIMDQFYWAERVRQLGVGPSAPLMRAFDPEALARAIRTAASSAGLQDRAREVAVQVDRTGGIPRAIEAIEATLRFERD
;
A
#
# COMPACT_ATOMS: atom_id res chain seq x y z
N THR A 1 -5.23 1.63 -1.51
CA THR A 1 -3.86 1.25 -1.10
C THR A 1 -3.51 1.64 0.33
N ALA A 2 -3.50 2.94 0.69
CA ALA A 2 -3.05 3.41 2.01
C ALA A 2 -3.77 2.75 3.20
N ASN A 3 -5.10 2.62 3.16
CA ASN A 3 -5.87 2.01 4.25
C ASN A 3 -5.50 0.54 4.49
N ALA A 4 -5.30 -0.25 3.44
CA ALA A 4 -4.88 -1.65 3.57
C ALA A 4 -3.45 -1.76 4.14
N LEU A 5 -2.54 -0.86 3.73
CA LEU A 5 -1.20 -0.78 4.31
C LEU A 5 -1.26 -0.45 5.81
N ARG A 6 -2.07 0.54 6.21
CA ARG A 6 -2.26 0.92 7.62
C ARG A 6 -2.90 -0.20 8.44
N ALA A 7 -3.83 -0.94 7.84
CA ALA A 7 -4.50 -2.07 8.49
C ALA A 7 -3.63 -3.34 8.58
N GLY A 8 -2.46 -3.37 7.91
CA GLY A 8 -1.59 -4.55 7.86
C GLY A 8 -2.22 -5.72 7.11
N VAL A 9 -3.01 -5.44 6.08
CA VAL A 9 -3.72 -6.45 5.29
C VAL A 9 -3.09 -6.56 3.90
N PRO A 10 -2.73 -7.79 3.44
CA PRO A 10 -2.29 -8.00 2.07
C PRO A 10 -3.35 -7.55 1.06
N GLN A 11 -2.94 -6.97 -0.07
CA GLN A 11 -3.87 -6.44 -1.06
C GLN A 11 -3.53 -6.90 -2.49
N VAL A 12 -4.57 -7.11 -3.29
CA VAL A 12 -4.45 -7.40 -4.72
C VAL A 12 -4.86 -6.14 -5.47
N VAL A 13 -3.90 -5.47 -6.13
CA VAL A 13 -4.18 -4.25 -6.88
C VAL A 13 -4.31 -4.60 -8.36
N VAL A 14 -5.50 -4.43 -8.91
CA VAL A 14 -5.78 -4.54 -10.35
C VAL A 14 -5.83 -3.12 -10.92
N PRO A 15 -4.77 -2.62 -11.56
CA PRO A 15 -4.74 -1.25 -12.03
C PRO A 15 -5.55 -1.09 -13.33
N HIS A 16 -6.33 -0.01 -13.40
CA HIS A 16 -7.10 0.39 -14.59
C HIS A 16 -6.43 1.56 -15.31
N ILE A 17 -6.10 2.63 -14.58
CA ILE A 17 -5.59 3.89 -15.14
C ILE A 17 -4.57 4.56 -14.22
N MET A 18 -3.71 5.38 -14.82
CA MET A 18 -2.86 6.36 -14.14
C MET A 18 -1.94 5.78 -13.04
N ASP A 19 -1.98 6.34 -11.85
CA ASP A 19 -1.07 6.07 -10.73
C ASP A 19 -1.31 4.69 -10.09
N GLN A 20 -2.42 4.03 -10.40
CA GLN A 20 -2.71 2.68 -9.91
C GLN A 20 -1.65 1.67 -10.34
N PHE A 21 -1.03 1.85 -11.52
CA PHE A 21 0.07 0.99 -11.98
C PHE A 21 1.30 1.12 -11.08
N TYR A 22 1.65 2.35 -10.69
CA TYR A 22 2.73 2.60 -9.74
C TYR A 22 2.42 1.94 -8.39
N TRP A 23 1.20 2.11 -7.87
CA TRP A 23 0.82 1.53 -6.58
C TRP A 23 0.77 0.00 -6.60
N ALA A 24 0.33 -0.62 -7.69
CA ALA A 24 0.38 -2.08 -7.85
C ALA A 24 1.83 -2.59 -7.76
N GLU A 25 2.76 -1.90 -8.41
CA GLU A 25 4.18 -2.23 -8.36
C GLU A 25 4.77 -1.99 -6.96
N ARG A 26 4.40 -0.91 -6.28
CA ARG A 26 4.85 -0.65 -4.90
C ARG A 26 4.36 -1.72 -3.92
N VAL A 27 3.11 -2.16 -4.04
CA VAL A 27 2.56 -3.26 -3.23
C VAL A 27 3.34 -4.55 -3.45
N ARG A 28 3.66 -4.87 -4.72
CA ARG A 28 4.48 -6.04 -5.07
C ARG A 28 5.90 -5.94 -4.51
N GLN A 29 6.57 -4.80 -4.71
CA GLN A 29 7.94 -4.56 -4.23
C GLN A 29 8.06 -4.61 -2.71
N LEU A 30 7.06 -4.10 -2.00
CA LEU A 30 7.02 -4.14 -0.54
C LEU A 30 6.72 -5.54 0.00
N GLY A 31 6.28 -6.47 -0.84
CA GLY A 31 5.90 -7.83 -0.46
C GLY A 31 4.57 -7.90 0.28
N VAL A 32 3.67 -6.93 0.08
CA VAL A 32 2.38 -6.82 0.78
C VAL A 32 1.19 -7.15 -0.13
N GLY A 33 1.49 -7.83 -1.24
CA GLY A 33 0.49 -8.29 -2.19
C GLY A 33 1.13 -9.04 -3.36
N PRO A 34 0.44 -10.02 -3.95
CA PRO A 34 0.90 -10.68 -5.15
C PRO A 34 0.74 -9.76 -6.38
N SER A 35 1.42 -10.12 -7.48
CA SER A 35 1.11 -9.54 -8.79
C SER A 35 -0.30 -9.97 -9.23
N ALA A 36 -1.02 -9.05 -9.86
CA ALA A 36 -2.35 -9.29 -10.41
C ALA A 36 -2.39 -9.01 -11.92
N PRO A 37 -3.32 -9.64 -12.66
CA PRO A 37 -3.50 -9.37 -14.08
C PRO A 37 -3.87 -7.91 -14.31
N LEU A 38 -3.40 -7.35 -15.43
CA LEU A 38 -3.81 -6.03 -15.89
C LEU A 38 -5.18 -6.13 -16.56
N MET A 39 -5.99 -5.09 -16.48
CA MET A 39 -7.32 -5.09 -17.11
C MET A 39 -7.31 -5.35 -18.61
N ARG A 40 -6.29 -4.87 -19.33
CA ARG A 40 -6.14 -5.13 -20.78
C ARG A 40 -5.87 -6.60 -21.13
N ALA A 41 -5.48 -7.41 -20.15
CA ALA A 41 -5.19 -8.82 -20.27
C ALA A 41 -5.80 -9.56 -19.06
N PHE A 42 -7.07 -9.26 -18.80
CA PHE A 42 -7.77 -9.75 -17.62
C PHE A 42 -8.00 -11.27 -17.73
N ASP A 43 -7.61 -11.98 -16.67
CA ASP A 43 -7.79 -13.43 -16.49
C ASP A 43 -8.49 -13.63 -15.12
N PRO A 44 -9.76 -14.07 -15.10
CA PRO A 44 -10.49 -14.32 -13.86
C PRO A 44 -9.83 -15.37 -12.97
N GLU A 45 -9.27 -16.44 -13.55
CA GLU A 45 -8.57 -17.47 -12.81
C GLU A 45 -7.26 -16.93 -12.20
N ALA A 46 -6.53 -16.06 -12.92
CA ALA A 46 -5.36 -15.38 -12.37
C ALA A 46 -5.73 -14.46 -11.21
N LEU A 47 -6.81 -13.69 -11.33
CA LEU A 47 -7.28 -12.86 -10.23
C LEU A 47 -7.69 -13.71 -9.02
N ALA A 48 -8.42 -14.80 -9.24
CA ALA A 48 -8.82 -15.71 -8.17
C ALA A 48 -7.62 -16.36 -7.47
N ARG A 49 -6.57 -16.72 -8.21
CA ARG A 49 -5.29 -17.18 -7.64
C ARG A 49 -4.64 -16.10 -6.79
N ALA A 50 -4.53 -14.87 -7.31
CA ALA A 50 -3.94 -13.75 -6.59
C ALA A 50 -4.70 -13.46 -5.27
N ILE A 51 -6.03 -13.46 -5.29
CA ILE A 51 -6.87 -13.28 -4.08
C ILE A 51 -6.60 -14.39 -3.07
N ARG A 52 -6.58 -15.66 -3.50
CA ARG A 52 -6.29 -16.78 -2.60
C ARG A 52 -4.90 -16.65 -1.98
N THR A 53 -3.88 -16.33 -2.78
CA THR A 53 -2.51 -16.12 -2.30
C THR A 53 -2.43 -14.98 -1.28
N ALA A 54 -3.06 -13.84 -1.56
CA ALA A 54 -3.10 -12.71 -0.62
C ALA A 54 -3.79 -13.09 0.72
N ALA A 55 -4.85 -13.89 0.66
CA ALA A 55 -5.60 -14.30 1.85
C ALA A 55 -4.87 -15.36 2.70
N SER A 56 -4.14 -16.29 2.09
CA SER A 56 -3.60 -17.47 2.78
C SER A 56 -2.08 -17.46 3.02
N SER A 57 -1.32 -16.58 2.37
CA SER A 57 0.14 -16.55 2.55
C SER A 57 0.53 -15.90 3.87
N ALA A 58 1.05 -16.71 4.80
CA ALA A 58 1.61 -16.21 6.07
C ALA A 58 2.69 -15.15 5.84
N GLY A 59 3.59 -15.36 4.87
CA GLY A 59 4.64 -14.39 4.55
C GLY A 59 4.12 -13.03 4.09
N LEU A 60 3.05 -13.00 3.28
CA LEU A 60 2.41 -11.73 2.90
C LEU A 60 1.74 -11.05 4.10
N GLN A 61 1.08 -11.82 4.96
CA GLN A 61 0.44 -11.29 6.17
C GLN A 61 1.46 -10.69 7.14
N ASP A 62 2.56 -11.40 7.39
CA ASP A 62 3.64 -10.92 8.26
C ASP A 62 4.27 -9.65 7.70
N ARG A 63 4.57 -9.64 6.40
CA ARG A 63 5.12 -8.46 5.75
C ARG A 63 4.16 -7.27 5.78
N ALA A 64 2.87 -7.50 5.59
CA ALA A 64 1.85 -6.45 5.69
C ALA A 64 1.78 -5.84 7.09
N ARG A 65 1.85 -6.67 8.16
CA ARG A 65 1.90 -6.20 9.55
C ARG A 65 3.17 -5.39 9.83
N GLU A 66 4.32 -5.84 9.36
CA GLU A 66 5.59 -5.09 9.50
C GLU A 66 5.51 -3.71 8.84
N VAL A 67 4.99 -3.65 7.62
CA VAL A 67 4.81 -2.38 6.90
C VAL A 67 3.79 -1.49 7.60
N ALA A 68 2.72 -2.03 8.18
CA ALA A 68 1.76 -1.25 8.95
C ALA A 68 2.42 -0.54 10.15
N VAL A 69 3.30 -1.23 10.86
CA VAL A 69 4.09 -0.62 11.96
C VAL A 69 4.97 0.52 11.44
N GLN A 70 5.58 0.36 10.25
CA GLN A 70 6.38 1.43 9.64
C GLN A 70 5.52 2.64 9.24
N VAL A 71 4.33 2.41 8.68
CA VAL A 71 3.38 3.47 8.33
C VAL A 71 2.93 4.22 9.58
N ASP A 72 2.65 3.53 10.68
CA ASP A 72 2.19 4.17 11.91
C ASP A 72 3.28 5.04 12.56
N ARG A 73 4.54 4.60 12.51
CA ARG A 73 5.71 5.35 12.99
C ARG A 73 5.95 6.69 12.31
N THR A 74 5.28 6.98 11.19
CA THR A 74 5.37 8.28 10.52
C THR A 74 4.74 9.43 11.31
N GLY A 75 3.93 9.12 12.34
CA GLY A 75 3.24 10.12 13.15
C GLY A 75 2.04 10.79 12.46
N GLY A 76 1.75 10.42 11.21
CA GLY A 76 0.54 10.77 10.49
C GLY A 76 0.21 12.27 10.46
N ILE A 77 -1.08 12.58 10.60
CA ILE A 77 -1.60 13.96 10.54
C ILE A 77 -0.97 14.88 11.60
N PRO A 78 -0.85 14.49 12.89
CA PRO A 78 -0.20 15.33 13.89
C PRO A 78 1.21 15.78 13.48
N ARG A 79 2.04 14.86 12.98
CA ARG A 79 3.40 15.18 12.56
C ARG A 79 3.44 16.08 11.32
N ALA A 80 2.46 15.93 10.42
CA ALA A 80 2.32 16.81 9.26
C ALA A 80 1.94 18.24 9.67
N ILE A 81 1.03 18.41 10.65
CA ILE A 81 0.66 19.72 11.19
C ILE A 81 1.88 20.40 11.80
N GLU A 82 2.61 19.71 12.67
CA GLU A 82 3.83 20.24 13.30
C GLU A 82 4.85 20.73 12.25
N ALA A 83 5.06 19.97 11.18
CA ALA A 83 6.00 20.33 10.12
C ALA A 83 5.55 21.57 9.32
N ILE A 84 4.25 21.67 9.00
CA ILE A 84 3.70 22.83 8.29
C ILE A 84 3.78 24.08 9.16
N GLU A 85 3.37 23.99 10.43
CA GLU A 85 3.44 25.12 11.35
C GLU A 85 4.87 25.61 11.60
N ALA A 86 5.83 24.69 11.73
CA ALA A 86 7.24 25.06 11.86
C ALA A 86 7.76 25.82 10.64
N THR A 87 7.37 25.39 9.43
CA THR A 87 7.77 26.06 8.17
C THR A 87 7.17 27.46 8.07
N LEU A 88 5.88 27.61 8.39
CA LEU A 88 5.19 28.91 8.31
C LEU A 88 5.69 29.92 9.35
N ARG A 89 6.21 29.48 10.50
CA ARG A 89 6.85 30.36 11.48
C ARG A 89 8.21 30.85 10.99
N PHE A 90 8.98 29.97 10.36
CA PHE A 90 10.29 30.31 9.79
C PHE A 90 10.22 31.37 8.70
N GLU A 91 9.18 31.38 7.86
CA GLU A 91 9.01 32.39 6.79
C GLU A 91 8.54 33.77 7.29
N ARG A 92 8.15 33.88 8.56
CA ARG A 92 7.64 35.12 9.17
C ARG A 92 8.70 35.89 9.96
N ASP A 93 9.84 35.26 10.23
CA ASP A 93 11.03 35.86 10.87
C ASP A 93 12.05 36.31 9.81
#